data_AF-F0HS30-F1
#
_entry.id   AF-F0HS30-F1
#
_cell.length_a   1.000
_cell.length_b   1.000
_cell.length_c   1.000
_cell.angle_alpha   90.00
_cell.angle_beta   90.00
_cell.angle_gamma   90.00
#
_symmetry.space_group_name_H-M   'P 1'
#
loop_
_entity.id
_entity.type
_entity.pdbx_description
1 polymer ?
#
loop_
_entity_poly.entity_id
_entity_poly.type
_entity_poly.pdbx_seq_one_letter_code
_entity_poly.pdbx_strand_id
1 'polypeptide(L)'
;MAGIRHIFLAGAFACLATGMLLCSCSTGSPAAPESTSSHAEESVPSHEASAPEPASADSAEPVRIGKDQVTVLVLNGCGIEGAAAEVAEKVRAAGFENVTVDNATYFNVPSTRVSYYHEENSAEAEELGDLLKVVGLASVYCYDGDDWAGGWNKDYDILVMVGDPSAADNPIYVGAGPEGESK
;
A
#
# COMPACT_ATOMS: atom_id res chain seq x y z
N MET A 1 -20.18 -35.53 -25.27
CA MET A 1 -18.83 -36.06 -25.58
C MET A 1 -18.26 -35.33 -26.78
N ALA A 2 -16.92 -35.29 -26.91
CA ALA A 2 -16.13 -34.41 -27.78
C ALA A 2 -16.12 -32.93 -27.30
N GLY A 3 -15.03 -32.37 -26.74
CA GLY A 3 -13.67 -32.90 -26.57
C GLY A 3 -12.65 -32.08 -27.36
N ILE A 4 -12.58 -30.77 -27.07
CA ILE A 4 -11.59 -29.87 -27.66
C ILE A 4 -10.25 -30.13 -26.97
N ARG A 5 -9.23 -30.40 -27.78
CA ARG A 5 -7.91 -30.86 -27.32
C ARG A 5 -7.05 -29.68 -26.87
N HIS A 6 -6.43 -29.81 -25.71
CA HIS A 6 -5.39 -28.90 -25.23
C HIS A 6 -4.23 -28.82 -26.24
N ILE A 7 -3.88 -27.61 -26.66
CA ILE A 7 -2.63 -27.34 -27.34
C ILE A 7 -1.63 -26.91 -26.26
N PHE A 8 -0.83 -27.87 -25.79
CA PHE A 8 0.39 -27.56 -25.06
C PHE A 8 1.40 -26.97 -26.04
N LEU A 9 1.73 -25.69 -25.89
CA LEU A 9 2.87 -25.09 -26.57
C LEU A 9 3.95 -24.75 -25.53
N ALA A 10 4.93 -25.65 -25.43
CA ALA A 10 6.10 -25.43 -24.59
C ALA A 10 7.02 -24.39 -25.24
N GLY A 11 7.13 -23.22 -24.62
CA GLY A 11 8.05 -22.15 -25.01
C GLY A 11 9.13 -21.97 -23.95
N ALA A 12 10.27 -22.66 -24.09
CA ALA A 12 11.42 -22.43 -23.22
C ALA A 12 12.07 -21.09 -23.59
N PHE A 13 12.21 -20.17 -22.62
CA PHE A 13 13.04 -18.98 -22.76
C PHE A 13 14.28 -19.09 -21.87
N ALA A 14 15.43 -18.77 -22.45
CA ALA A 14 16.73 -19.19 -21.92
C ALA A 14 17.32 -18.22 -20.88
N CYS A 15 18.13 -18.78 -19.98
CA CYS A 15 18.96 -18.01 -19.06
C CYS A 15 19.93 -17.06 -19.79
N LEU A 16 20.10 -15.86 -19.25
CA LEU A 16 21.34 -15.08 -19.43
C LEU A 16 21.68 -14.39 -18.11
N ALA A 17 22.84 -14.72 -17.56
CA ALA A 17 23.32 -14.22 -16.27
C ALA A 17 24.49 -13.25 -16.45
N THR A 18 24.35 -12.03 -15.95
CA THR A 18 25.39 -11.02 -15.65
C THR A 18 24.72 -9.93 -14.81
N GLY A 19 25.33 -9.31 -13.79
CA GLY A 19 26.66 -9.49 -13.22
C GLY A 19 26.80 -8.60 -11.97
N MET A 20 27.67 -9.00 -11.04
CA MET A 20 27.79 -8.39 -9.72
C MET A 20 28.67 -7.12 -9.76
N LEU A 21 28.26 -6.03 -9.12
CA LEU A 21 29.17 -4.93 -8.78
C LEU A 21 28.80 -4.28 -7.43
N LEU A 22 29.68 -4.45 -6.44
CA LEU A 22 29.60 -3.83 -5.13
C LEU A 22 30.57 -2.63 -5.06
N CYS A 23 30.09 -1.47 -4.60
CA CYS A 23 30.94 -0.35 -4.18
C CYS A 23 30.40 0.33 -2.91
N SER A 24 30.91 -0.10 -1.76
CA SER A 24 31.11 0.77 -0.58
C SER A 24 32.26 1.77 -0.88
N CYS A 25 32.58 2.86 -0.16
CA CYS A 25 32.12 3.44 1.12
C CYS A 25 31.83 4.97 0.88
N SER A 26 31.82 5.95 1.81
CA SER A 26 32.17 6.04 3.24
C SER A 26 31.65 7.35 3.89
N THR A 27 31.69 7.42 5.24
CA THR A 27 32.10 8.56 6.11
C THR A 27 31.65 10.01 5.77
N GLY A 28 31.07 10.80 6.68
CA GLY A 28 30.77 10.57 8.11
C GLY A 28 30.24 11.83 8.85
N SER A 29 29.91 11.66 10.13
CA SER A 29 29.57 12.70 11.14
C SER A 29 30.85 13.07 11.94
N PRO A 30 30.89 13.95 12.99
CA PRO A 30 29.86 14.83 13.60
C PRO A 30 30.35 16.28 13.92
N ALA A 31 29.53 17.10 14.59
CA ALA A 31 29.88 17.87 15.82
C ALA A 31 28.97 19.10 16.11
N ALA A 32 28.43 19.17 17.33
CA ALA A 32 28.13 20.41 18.07
C ALA A 32 29.28 20.63 19.11
N PRO A 33 29.27 21.58 20.08
CA PRO A 33 28.39 22.73 20.38
C PRO A 33 29.18 24.09 20.30
N GLU A 34 28.81 25.27 20.85
CA GLU A 34 28.81 25.69 22.28
C GLU A 34 28.21 27.11 22.53
N SER A 35 27.54 27.25 23.69
CA SER A 35 27.51 28.35 24.69
C SER A 35 27.92 29.81 24.38
N THR A 36 27.03 30.78 24.69
CA THR A 36 27.17 31.94 25.65
C THR A 36 25.87 32.77 25.60
N SER A 37 25.12 33.05 26.69
CA SER A 37 25.34 33.88 27.90
C SER A 37 25.01 35.39 27.75
N SER A 38 24.41 35.98 28.81
CA SER A 38 23.91 37.37 29.01
C SER A 38 22.41 37.57 28.72
N HIS A 39 21.49 37.73 29.68
CA HIS A 39 21.35 38.69 30.81
C HIS A 39 20.67 40.04 30.45
N ALA A 40 19.33 39.99 30.46
CA ALA A 40 18.37 40.91 31.10
C ALA A 40 18.10 42.35 30.60
N GLU A 41 16.84 42.77 30.84
CA GLU A 41 16.29 44.16 30.91
C GLU A 41 16.27 44.98 29.60
N GLU A 42 15.34 45.90 29.32
CA GLU A 42 14.02 46.25 29.89
C GLU A 42 13.24 47.10 28.85
N SER A 43 11.91 46.94 28.76
CA SER A 43 10.92 47.87 28.15
C SER A 43 11.05 48.29 26.66
N VAL A 44 9.97 48.14 25.88
CA VAL A 44 8.95 49.18 25.60
C VAL A 44 7.78 48.58 24.80
N PRO A 45 6.54 49.06 24.96
CA PRO A 45 5.42 48.63 24.13
C PRO A 45 5.39 49.42 22.81
N SER A 46 5.34 48.74 21.68
CA SER A 46 4.98 49.37 20.41
C SER A 46 4.18 48.42 19.52
N HIS A 47 3.18 48.98 18.85
CA HIS A 47 2.12 48.26 18.17
C HIS A 47 2.52 47.97 16.72
N GLU A 48 3.16 46.83 16.48
CA GLU A 48 3.28 46.29 15.12
C GLU A 48 1.98 45.58 14.75
N ALA A 49 1.31 46.08 13.72
CA ALA A 49 0.13 45.43 13.17
C ALA A 49 0.56 44.13 12.49
N SER A 50 0.17 42.98 13.06
CA SER A 50 0.29 41.70 12.40
C SER A 50 -0.44 41.75 11.06
N ALA A 51 0.32 41.86 9.98
CA ALA A 51 -0.13 41.35 8.70
C ALA A 51 -0.53 39.89 8.92
N PRO A 52 -1.66 39.42 8.36
CA PRO A 52 -2.00 38.01 8.46
C PRO A 52 -0.86 37.20 7.87
N GLU A 53 -0.26 36.35 8.71
CA GLU A 53 0.61 35.27 8.25
C GLU A 53 -0.13 34.55 7.12
N PRO A 54 0.47 34.35 5.93
CA PRO A 54 -0.22 33.68 4.85
C PRO A 54 -0.56 32.28 5.36
N ALA A 55 -1.85 32.04 5.58
CA ALA A 55 -2.33 30.74 6.02
C ALA A 55 -1.75 29.70 5.07
N SER A 56 -0.95 28.77 5.61
CA SER A 56 -0.33 27.71 4.84
C SER A 56 -1.41 27.02 4.03
N ALA A 57 -1.43 27.29 2.73
CA ALA A 57 -2.25 26.54 1.81
C ALA A 57 -1.66 25.13 1.82
N ASP A 58 -2.31 24.26 2.59
CA ASP A 58 -2.05 22.83 2.56
C ASP A 58 -2.21 22.39 1.11
N SER A 59 -1.07 22.16 0.46
CA SER A 59 -1.01 21.89 -0.97
C SER A 59 -1.25 20.40 -1.19
N ALA A 60 -2.44 19.94 -0.79
CA ALA A 60 -2.93 18.62 -1.08
C ALA A 60 -2.72 18.32 -2.58
N GLU A 61 -2.06 17.22 -2.89
CA GLU A 61 -1.89 16.79 -4.28
C GLU A 61 -3.28 16.55 -4.90
N PRO A 62 -3.47 16.85 -6.20
CA PRO A 62 -4.75 16.59 -6.86
C PRO A 62 -5.02 15.07 -6.88
N VAL A 63 -6.21 14.68 -6.41
CA VAL A 63 -6.66 13.28 -6.42
C VAL A 63 -6.64 12.74 -7.84
N ARG A 64 -6.02 11.57 -8.03
CA ARG A 64 -5.89 10.88 -9.32
C ARG A 64 -7.15 10.07 -9.57
N ILE A 65 -7.74 10.17 -10.77
CA ILE A 65 -9.01 9.51 -11.13
C ILE A 65 -8.86 8.87 -12.51
N GLY A 66 -9.42 7.68 -12.72
CA GLY A 66 -9.26 6.91 -13.95
C GLY A 66 -8.04 5.98 -13.90
N LYS A 67 -8.17 4.82 -14.54
CA LYS A 67 -7.22 3.70 -14.50
C LYS A 67 -5.82 3.99 -15.06
N ASP A 68 -5.72 5.01 -15.90
CA ASP A 68 -4.49 5.57 -16.47
C ASP A 68 -3.72 6.46 -15.47
N GLN A 69 -4.39 6.96 -14.43
CA GLN A 69 -3.82 7.91 -13.45
C GLN A 69 -3.69 7.32 -12.05
N VAL A 70 -4.68 6.54 -11.59
CA VAL A 70 -4.62 5.91 -10.26
C VAL A 70 -3.45 4.94 -10.17
N THR A 71 -2.83 4.92 -9.00
CA THR A 71 -1.68 4.11 -8.64
C THR A 71 -2.13 2.95 -7.75
N VAL A 72 -1.75 1.72 -8.13
CA VAL A 72 -2.18 0.50 -7.45
C VAL A 72 -0.96 -0.25 -6.91
N LEU A 73 -0.92 -0.47 -5.59
CA LEU A 73 0.06 -1.33 -4.94
C LEU A 73 -0.51 -2.72 -4.66
N VAL A 74 0.04 -3.76 -5.28
CA VAL A 74 -0.34 -5.15 -5.01
C VAL A 74 0.67 -5.78 -4.05
N LEU A 75 0.23 -6.08 -2.83
CA LEU A 75 1.06 -6.68 -1.78
C LEU A 75 0.81 -8.17 -1.61
N ASN A 76 1.89 -8.95 -1.53
CA ASN A 76 1.83 -10.36 -1.14
C ASN A 76 1.64 -10.47 0.38
N GLY A 77 0.38 -10.62 0.83
CA GLY A 77 0.03 -10.89 2.23
C GLY A 77 -0.08 -12.37 2.57
N CYS A 78 -0.21 -13.28 1.60
CA CYS A 78 -0.28 -14.72 1.87
C CYS A 78 1.09 -15.37 2.07
N GLY A 79 2.16 -14.81 1.50
CA GLY A 79 3.52 -15.35 1.58
C GLY A 79 3.82 -16.43 0.53
N ILE A 80 2.90 -16.65 -0.43
CA ILE A 80 3.10 -17.55 -1.56
C ILE A 80 3.91 -16.82 -2.64
N GLU A 81 4.98 -17.44 -3.14
CA GLU A 81 5.82 -16.85 -4.20
C GLU A 81 5.00 -16.58 -5.47
N GLY A 82 5.11 -15.38 -6.02
CA GLY A 82 4.41 -14.97 -7.25
C GLY A 82 2.94 -14.57 -7.11
N ALA A 83 2.30 -14.77 -5.95
CA ALA A 83 0.86 -14.50 -5.78
C ALA A 83 0.46 -13.04 -6.10
N ALA A 84 1.24 -12.07 -5.63
CA ALA A 84 1.03 -10.65 -5.96
C ALA A 84 1.30 -10.31 -7.43
N ALA A 85 2.21 -11.04 -8.11
CA ALA A 85 2.46 -10.85 -9.53
C ALA A 85 1.27 -11.36 -10.37
N GLU A 86 0.72 -12.53 -10.05
CA GLU A 86 -0.48 -13.08 -10.73
C GLU A 86 -1.70 -12.15 -10.56
N VAL A 87 -1.87 -11.56 -9.37
CA VAL A 87 -2.92 -10.55 -9.14
C VAL A 87 -2.64 -9.29 -9.94
N ALA A 88 -1.41 -8.77 -9.94
CA ALA A 88 -1.05 -7.58 -10.70
C ALA A 88 -1.19 -7.75 -12.24
N GLU A 89 -1.02 -8.95 -12.78
CA GLU A 89 -1.35 -9.25 -14.19
C GLU A 89 -2.84 -9.07 -14.47
N LYS A 90 -3.73 -9.53 -13.57
CA LYS A 90 -5.19 -9.35 -13.69
C LYS A 90 -5.57 -7.86 -13.58
N VAL A 91 -4.98 -7.14 -12.63
CA VAL A 91 -5.18 -5.69 -12.44
C VAL A 91 -4.79 -4.92 -13.71
N ARG A 92 -3.61 -5.17 -14.28
CA ARG A 92 -3.18 -4.57 -15.55
C ARG A 92 -4.09 -4.96 -16.72
N ALA A 93 -4.54 -6.21 -16.79
CA ALA A 93 -5.48 -6.67 -17.82
C ALA A 93 -6.87 -6.01 -17.73
N ALA A 94 -7.25 -5.46 -16.58
CA ALA A 94 -8.46 -4.64 -16.39
C ALA A 94 -8.28 -3.15 -16.78
N GLY A 95 -7.07 -2.76 -17.23
CA GLY A 95 -6.76 -1.43 -17.77
C GLY A 95 -6.05 -0.48 -16.80
N PHE A 96 -5.63 -0.95 -15.63
CA PHE A 96 -4.84 -0.15 -14.69
C PHE A 96 -3.38 -0.07 -15.15
N GLU A 97 -2.87 1.13 -15.42
CA GLU A 97 -1.53 1.31 -16.00
C GLU A 97 -0.43 1.34 -14.92
N ASN A 98 -0.68 2.02 -13.79
CA ASN A 98 0.34 2.28 -12.76
C ASN A 98 0.31 1.25 -11.62
N VAL A 99 0.71 0.01 -11.93
CA VAL A 99 0.62 -1.14 -10.98
C VAL A 99 2.00 -1.58 -10.47
N THR A 100 2.25 -1.38 -9.17
CA THR A 100 3.43 -1.85 -8.44
C THR A 100 3.16 -3.18 -7.73
N VAL A 101 4.20 -3.99 -7.54
CA VAL A 101 4.14 -5.30 -6.85
C VAL A 101 5.21 -5.35 -5.78
N ASP A 102 4.83 -5.72 -4.56
CA ASP A 102 5.78 -5.95 -3.45
C ASP A 102 5.25 -7.02 -2.48
N ASN A 103 5.99 -7.30 -1.40
CA ASN A 103 5.56 -8.14 -0.29
C ASN A 103 5.01 -7.28 0.86
N ALA A 104 4.02 -7.81 1.58
CA ALA A 104 3.59 -7.20 2.83
C ALA A 104 4.67 -7.37 3.93
N THR A 105 4.63 -6.50 4.94
CA THR A 105 5.51 -6.59 6.12
C THR A 105 5.16 -7.74 7.06
N TYR A 106 3.96 -8.33 6.89
CA TYR A 106 3.48 -9.52 7.59
C TYR A 106 2.76 -10.46 6.61
N PHE A 107 2.81 -11.76 6.87
CA PHE A 107 2.25 -12.80 6.01
C PHE A 107 1.13 -13.60 6.70
N ASN A 108 0.54 -14.57 5.98
CA ASN A 108 -0.63 -15.36 6.38
C ASN A 108 -1.94 -14.56 6.44
N VAL A 109 -2.08 -13.53 5.60
CA VAL A 109 -3.37 -12.84 5.40
C VAL A 109 -4.39 -13.84 4.83
N PRO A 110 -5.53 -14.11 5.50
CA PRO A 110 -6.44 -15.19 5.12
C PRO A 110 -7.41 -14.84 3.99
N SER A 111 -7.44 -13.60 3.51
CA SER A 111 -8.40 -13.15 2.48
C SER A 111 -7.86 -11.94 1.76
N THR A 112 -7.99 -11.91 0.43
CA THR A 112 -7.65 -10.73 -0.37
C THR A 112 -8.55 -9.56 0.00
N ARG A 113 -7.98 -8.35 0.05
CA ARG A 113 -8.69 -7.09 0.33
C ARG A 113 -8.26 -6.02 -0.65
N VAL A 114 -9.18 -5.15 -1.02
CA VAL A 114 -8.91 -3.88 -1.70
C VAL A 114 -9.15 -2.75 -0.70
N SER A 115 -8.30 -1.76 -0.72
CA SER A 115 -8.44 -0.56 0.09
C SER A 115 -8.01 0.65 -0.70
N TYR A 116 -8.52 1.82 -0.35
CA TYR A 116 -8.26 3.07 -1.07
C TYR A 116 -8.30 4.25 -0.10
N TYR A 117 -7.67 5.37 -0.47
CA TYR A 117 -7.50 6.51 0.45
C TYR A 117 -8.51 7.64 0.23
N HIS A 118 -8.80 8.00 -1.02
CA HIS A 118 -9.76 9.05 -1.37
C HIS A 118 -11.10 8.43 -1.80
N GLU A 119 -12.22 8.91 -1.26
CA GLU A 119 -13.58 8.44 -1.60
C GLU A 119 -13.86 8.49 -3.11
N GLU A 120 -13.24 9.42 -3.84
CA GLU A 120 -13.34 9.53 -5.29
C GLU A 120 -12.74 8.34 -6.05
N ASN A 121 -11.88 7.51 -5.42
CA ASN A 121 -11.35 6.26 -5.99
C ASN A 121 -12.23 5.02 -5.73
N SER A 122 -13.39 5.19 -5.09
CA SER A 122 -14.32 4.10 -4.77
C SER A 122 -14.73 3.29 -6.01
N ALA A 123 -14.97 3.95 -7.15
CA ALA A 123 -15.37 3.26 -8.39
C ALA A 123 -14.30 2.29 -8.91
N GLU A 124 -13.04 2.71 -8.94
CA GLU A 124 -11.90 1.87 -9.32
C GLU A 124 -11.63 0.77 -8.30
N ALA A 125 -11.79 1.05 -7.00
CA ALA A 125 -11.58 0.07 -5.93
C ALA A 125 -12.64 -1.04 -5.92
N GLU A 126 -13.92 -0.70 -6.14
CA GLU A 126 -15.02 -1.67 -6.27
C GLU A 126 -14.84 -2.54 -7.53
N GLU A 127 -14.41 -1.98 -8.67
CA GLU A 127 -14.11 -2.79 -9.86
C GLU A 127 -12.99 -3.81 -9.59
N LEU A 128 -11.97 -3.43 -8.83
CA LEU A 128 -10.92 -4.37 -8.39
C LEU A 128 -11.45 -5.42 -7.41
N GLY A 129 -12.39 -5.05 -6.53
CA GLY A 129 -13.09 -5.99 -5.66
C GLY A 129 -13.83 -7.07 -6.47
N ASP A 130 -14.64 -6.66 -7.45
CA ASP A 130 -15.37 -7.54 -8.36
C ASP A 130 -14.44 -8.43 -9.21
N LEU A 131 -13.41 -7.83 -9.83
CA LEU A 131 -12.42 -8.52 -10.67
C LEU A 131 -11.71 -9.64 -9.90
N LEU A 132 -11.28 -9.34 -8.68
CA LEU A 132 -10.53 -10.25 -7.82
C LEU A 132 -11.44 -11.17 -7.00
N LYS A 133 -12.77 -11.00 -7.10
CA LYS A 133 -13.79 -11.76 -6.37
C LYS A 133 -13.57 -11.71 -4.86
N VAL A 134 -13.27 -10.52 -4.39
CA VAL A 134 -13.04 -10.22 -2.98
C VAL A 134 -14.37 -10.37 -2.23
N VAL A 135 -14.33 -11.04 -1.07
CA VAL A 135 -15.54 -11.43 -0.32
C VAL A 135 -15.37 -11.14 1.17
N GLY A 136 -16.47 -10.73 1.80
CA GLY A 136 -16.55 -10.43 3.24
C GLY A 136 -16.86 -8.96 3.54
N LEU A 137 -17.15 -8.66 4.79
CA LEU A 137 -17.31 -7.28 5.27
C LEU A 137 -15.95 -6.57 5.32
N ALA A 138 -15.93 -5.26 5.01
CA ALA A 138 -14.71 -4.44 4.92
C ALA A 138 -13.60 -5.07 4.06
N SER A 139 -14.02 -5.70 2.95
CA SER A 139 -13.14 -6.36 1.99
C SER A 139 -12.78 -5.45 0.80
N VAL A 140 -13.67 -4.50 0.47
CA VAL A 140 -13.37 -3.20 -0.15
C VAL A 140 -13.61 -2.14 0.94
N TYR A 141 -12.67 -1.21 1.16
CA TYR A 141 -12.73 -0.25 2.28
C TYR A 141 -11.95 1.06 2.01
N CYS A 142 -12.56 2.20 2.33
CA CYS A 142 -11.91 3.52 2.28
C CYS A 142 -11.24 3.85 3.62
N TYR A 143 -10.02 4.39 3.56
CA TYR A 143 -9.25 4.88 4.72
C TYR A 143 -9.37 6.41 4.95
N ASP A 144 -10.30 7.09 4.29
CA ASP A 144 -10.46 8.54 4.41
C ASP A 144 -10.69 8.97 5.88
N GLY A 145 -9.90 9.95 6.32
CA GLY A 145 -9.95 10.53 7.67
C GLY A 145 -9.26 9.76 8.80
N ASP A 146 -8.74 8.54 8.59
CA ASP A 146 -8.07 7.77 9.65
C ASP A 146 -6.54 7.99 9.68
N ASP A 147 -6.07 8.94 10.51
CA ASP A 147 -4.64 9.11 10.81
C ASP A 147 -4.01 7.87 11.49
N TRP A 148 -4.85 6.97 12.02
CA TRP A 148 -4.47 5.64 12.50
C TRP A 148 -4.31 4.60 11.35
N ALA A 149 -4.07 5.01 10.11
CA ALA A 149 -3.82 4.10 8.98
C ALA A 149 -2.48 3.33 9.07
N GLY A 150 -2.24 2.58 10.16
CA GLY A 150 -1.87 1.16 10.16
C GLY A 150 -0.58 0.69 9.47
N GLY A 151 0.26 1.59 8.98
CA GLY A 151 1.31 1.24 8.00
C GLY A 151 0.80 1.20 6.56
N TRP A 152 -0.30 1.90 6.26
CA TRP A 152 -0.75 2.24 4.92
C TRP A 152 0.30 3.07 4.19
N ASN A 153 0.53 2.76 2.92
CA ASN A 153 1.36 3.61 2.06
C ASN A 153 0.46 4.65 1.35
N LYS A 154 0.52 5.91 1.80
CA LYS A 154 -0.21 7.05 1.22
C LYS A 154 0.32 7.51 -0.15
N ASP A 155 1.44 6.96 -0.62
CA ASP A 155 1.97 7.20 -1.97
C ASP A 155 1.10 6.54 -3.07
N TYR A 156 0.18 5.65 -2.68
CA TYR A 156 -0.71 4.91 -3.58
C TYR A 156 -2.18 5.23 -3.32
N ASP A 157 -2.94 5.38 -4.41
CA ASP A 157 -4.38 5.67 -4.36
C ASP A 157 -5.18 4.41 -3.93
N ILE A 158 -4.73 3.23 -4.36
CA ILE A 158 -5.34 1.91 -4.08
C ILE A 158 -4.29 0.88 -3.67
N LEU A 159 -4.62 0.04 -2.67
CA LEU A 159 -3.83 -1.12 -2.25
C LEU A 159 -4.65 -2.40 -2.39
N VAL A 160 -4.04 -3.44 -2.97
CA VAL A 160 -4.57 -4.80 -3.04
C VAL A 160 -3.71 -5.70 -2.17
N MET A 161 -4.20 -6.07 -0.99
CA MET A 161 -3.54 -7.02 -0.10
C MET A 161 -3.97 -8.43 -0.51
N VAL A 162 -3.07 -9.23 -1.10
CA VAL A 162 -3.37 -10.59 -1.55
C VAL A 162 -3.33 -11.56 -0.38
N GLY A 163 -4.43 -12.28 -0.14
CA GLY A 163 -4.54 -13.29 0.90
C GLY A 163 -4.81 -14.69 0.34
N ASP A 164 -4.65 -15.71 1.17
CA ASP A 164 -5.00 -17.10 0.86
C ASP A 164 -5.95 -17.65 1.93
N PRO A 165 -7.18 -18.09 1.59
CA PRO A 165 -8.10 -18.69 2.54
C PRO A 165 -7.56 -19.94 3.24
N SER A 166 -6.54 -20.63 2.70
CA SER A 166 -5.90 -21.75 3.40
C SER A 166 -5.22 -21.32 4.71
N ALA A 167 -4.84 -20.04 4.84
CA ALA A 167 -4.28 -19.46 6.06
C ALA A 167 -5.33 -19.22 7.17
N ALA A 168 -6.63 -19.30 6.88
CA ALA A 168 -7.69 -19.14 7.88
C ALA A 168 -7.74 -20.33 8.88
N ASP A 169 -7.34 -21.52 8.43
CA ASP A 169 -7.26 -22.74 9.26
C ASP A 169 -5.98 -22.80 10.12
N ASN A 170 -5.10 -21.80 10.01
CA ASN A 170 -3.82 -21.75 10.72
C ASN A 170 -4.08 -21.29 12.19
N PRO A 171 -3.70 -22.08 13.22
CA PRO A 171 -4.24 -21.93 14.59
C PRO A 171 -3.89 -20.62 15.32
N ILE A 172 -3.05 -19.77 14.72
CA ILE A 172 -2.74 -18.41 15.18
C ILE A 172 -3.91 -17.42 15.04
N TYR A 173 -4.95 -17.72 14.24
CA TYR A 173 -6.14 -16.86 14.07
C TYR A 173 -7.43 -17.38 14.75
N VAL A 174 -7.40 -18.55 15.38
CA VAL A 174 -8.60 -19.17 16.00
C VAL A 174 -9.09 -18.42 17.26
N GLY A 175 -8.32 -17.44 17.76
CA GLY A 175 -8.64 -16.64 18.95
C GLY A 175 -9.45 -15.35 18.74
N ALA A 176 -9.99 -15.09 17.54
CA ALA A 176 -10.69 -13.83 17.22
C ALA A 176 -12.11 -14.00 16.64
N GLY A 177 -12.70 -15.20 16.72
CA GLY A 177 -14.14 -15.42 16.55
C GLY A 177 -14.86 -15.37 17.91
N PRO A 178 -16.16 -15.02 17.96
CA PRO A 178 -16.92 -15.09 19.22
C PRO A 178 -16.91 -16.52 19.76
N GLU A 179 -16.44 -16.69 20.99
CA GLU A 179 -16.31 -18.01 21.61
C GLU A 179 -17.68 -18.66 21.83
N GLY A 180 -17.77 -19.94 21.43
CA GLY A 180 -18.73 -20.87 22.01
C GLY A 180 -20.08 -20.99 21.31
N GLU A 181 -20.20 -21.98 20.43
CA GLU A 181 -21.37 -22.87 20.49
C GLU A 181 -20.95 -24.32 20.22
N SER A 182 -20.48 -24.98 21.28
CA SER A 182 -20.33 -26.44 21.32
C SER A 182 -21.68 -27.09 21.65
N LYS A 183 -22.05 -28.12 20.89
CA LYS A 183 -23.23 -28.97 21.12
C LYS A 183 -23.14 -29.79 22.41
#